data_AF-T0ZQK7-F1
#
_entry.id   AF-T0ZQK7-F1
#
_cell.length_a   1.000
_cell.length_b   1.000
_cell.length_c   1.000
_cell.angle_alpha   90.00
_cell.angle_beta   90.00
_cell.angle_gamma   90.00
#
_symmetry.space_group_name_H-M   'P 1'
#
loop_
_entity.id
_entity.type
_entity.pdbx_description
1 polymer ?
#
loop_
_entity_poly.entity_id
_entity_poly.type
_entity_poly.pdbx_seq_one_letter_code
_entity_poly.pdbx_strand_id
1 'polypeptide(L)'
;MNGELSWDQARSQNGSRIMKLVSDLNSLYVESGIADLDPDPKGFEWIDFSDSAASIISFYRHTPNGSDYIAVFNLTPVPRTGYRIGVHSAGTYREVLNTDAAIYGGSNMGNFGGVTAIESPSHGKERSIVLTLPPLACVVFESRRPS
;
A
#
# COMPACT_ATOMS: atom_id res chain seq x y z
N MET A 1 -35.83 -16.37 -12.42
CA MET A 1 -34.57 -16.40 -11.65
C MET A 1 -34.66 -15.26 -10.65
N ASN A 2 -34.73 -15.55 -9.35
CA ASN A 2 -34.67 -14.50 -8.32
C ASN A 2 -33.22 -14.03 -8.23
N GLY A 3 -32.95 -12.81 -8.70
CA GLY A 3 -31.60 -12.24 -8.84
C GLY A 3 -31.02 -11.69 -7.55
N GLU A 4 -31.01 -12.47 -6.48
CA GLU A 4 -30.39 -12.08 -5.21
C GLU A 4 -28.88 -12.36 -5.21
N LEU A 5 -28.15 -11.65 -4.34
CA LEU A 5 -26.73 -11.88 -4.12
C LEU A 5 -26.48 -13.27 -3.52
N SER A 6 -25.33 -13.86 -3.86
CA SER A 6 -24.89 -15.15 -3.33
C SER A 6 -24.32 -15.00 -1.90
N TRP A 7 -25.19 -14.74 -0.92
CA TRP A 7 -24.78 -14.47 0.46
C TRP A 7 -23.97 -15.59 1.13
N ASP A 8 -24.15 -16.84 0.70
CA ASP A 8 -23.38 -17.96 1.24
C ASP A 8 -21.89 -17.90 0.83
N GLN A 9 -21.59 -17.34 -0.35
CA GLN A 9 -20.21 -17.09 -0.76
C GLN A 9 -19.55 -16.03 0.12
N ALA A 10 -20.28 -14.98 0.49
CA ALA A 10 -19.79 -13.95 1.40
C ALA A 10 -19.47 -14.50 2.81
N ARG A 11 -20.21 -15.51 3.26
CA ARG A 11 -20.00 -16.19 4.55
C ARG A 11 -18.96 -17.31 4.51
N SER A 12 -18.50 -17.70 3.33
CA SER A 12 -17.40 -18.66 3.19
C SER A 12 -16.11 -18.11 3.81
N GLN A 13 -15.12 -18.98 4.04
CA GLN A 13 -13.82 -18.55 4.55
C GLN A 13 -13.18 -17.47 3.65
N ASN A 14 -13.16 -17.68 2.33
CA ASN A 14 -12.60 -16.70 1.39
C ASN A 14 -13.44 -15.42 1.32
N GLY A 15 -14.78 -15.54 1.35
CA GLY A 15 -15.68 -14.39 1.40
C GLY A 15 -15.42 -13.51 2.61
N SER A 16 -15.33 -14.10 3.80
CA SER A 16 -15.07 -13.36 5.04
C SER A 16 -13.73 -12.64 5.04
N ARG A 17 -12.70 -13.22 4.42
CA ARG A 17 -11.36 -12.61 4.27
C ARG A 17 -11.36 -11.41 3.34
N ILE A 18 -12.06 -11.50 2.20
CA ILE A 18 -12.25 -10.37 1.29
C ILE A 18 -13.06 -9.26 1.96
N MET A 19 -14.16 -9.61 2.64
CA MET A 19 -14.96 -8.64 3.40
C MET A 19 -14.13 -7.94 4.49
N LYS A 20 -13.24 -8.67 5.16
CA LYS A 20 -12.29 -8.09 6.11
C LYS A 20 -11.32 -7.13 5.43
N LEU A 21 -10.73 -7.50 4.29
CA LEU A 21 -9.87 -6.59 3.53
C LEU A 21 -10.60 -5.30 3.15
N VAL A 22 -11.83 -5.41 2.65
CA VAL A 22 -12.65 -4.23 2.31
C VAL A 22 -12.94 -3.38 3.54
N SER A 23 -13.25 -3.99 4.68
CA SER A 23 -13.45 -3.29 5.95
C SER A 23 -12.20 -2.53 6.39
N ASP A 24 -11.04 -3.18 6.40
CA ASP A 24 -9.79 -2.60 6.85
C ASP A 24 -9.30 -1.51 5.87
N LEU A 25 -9.53 -1.67 4.57
CA LEU A 25 -9.26 -0.66 3.55
C LEU A 25 -10.15 0.59 3.74
N ASN A 26 -11.45 0.40 4.00
CA ASN A 26 -12.37 1.51 4.26
C ASN A 26 -11.99 2.27 5.53
N SER A 27 -11.64 1.56 6.61
CA SER A 27 -11.11 2.18 7.83
C SER A 27 -9.86 3.00 7.54
N LEU A 28 -8.87 2.45 6.82
CA LEU A 28 -7.67 3.18 6.45
C LEU A 28 -7.99 4.43 5.62
N TYR A 29 -8.87 4.33 4.63
CA TYR A 29 -9.25 5.44 3.77
C TYR A 29 -9.89 6.61 4.54
N VAL A 30 -10.76 6.31 5.51
CA VAL A 30 -11.42 7.33 6.36
C VAL A 30 -10.48 7.87 7.43
N GLU A 31 -9.82 7.00 8.20
CA GLU A 31 -9.03 7.39 9.37
C GLU A 31 -7.72 8.11 9.00
N SER A 32 -7.18 7.85 7.81
CA SER A 32 -5.96 8.50 7.34
C SER A 32 -6.15 9.97 6.96
N GLY A 33 -7.38 10.40 6.63
CA GLY A 33 -7.64 11.73 6.08
C GLY A 33 -7.17 11.90 4.63
N ILE A 34 -6.83 10.83 3.90
CA ILE A 34 -6.47 10.93 2.47
C ILE A 34 -7.68 11.38 1.62
N ALA A 35 -8.89 11.02 2.04
CA ALA A 35 -10.13 11.40 1.37
C ALA A 35 -10.34 12.92 1.32
N ASP A 36 -9.84 13.65 2.32
CA ASP A 36 -9.97 15.11 2.42
C ASP A 36 -9.26 15.86 1.28
N LEU A 37 -8.27 15.21 0.63
CA LEU A 37 -7.53 15.76 -0.51
C LEU A 37 -7.84 15.07 -1.84
N ASP A 38 -8.84 14.19 -1.95
CA ASP A 38 -9.19 13.56 -3.24
C ASP A 38 -9.51 14.58 -4.37
N PRO A 39 -10.16 15.73 -4.11
CA PRO A 39 -10.43 16.72 -5.16
C PRO A 39 -9.21 17.58 -5.53
N ASP A 40 -8.15 17.60 -4.71
CA ASP A 40 -6.97 18.44 -4.91
C ASP A 40 -5.84 17.61 -5.54
N PRO A 41 -5.27 18.02 -6.69
CA PRO A 41 -4.10 17.37 -7.27
C PRO A 41 -2.92 17.21 -6.30
N LYS A 42 -2.79 18.07 -5.29
CA LYS A 42 -1.78 17.97 -4.22
C LYS A 42 -1.98 16.76 -3.31
N GLY A 43 -3.14 16.11 -3.36
CA GLY A 43 -3.41 14.88 -2.62
C GLY A 43 -2.69 13.64 -3.17
N PHE A 44 -2.00 13.77 -4.31
CA PHE A 44 -1.38 12.68 -5.05
C PHE A 44 -0.03 13.08 -5.67
N GLU A 45 0.96 12.19 -5.61
CA GLU A 45 2.24 12.33 -6.33
C GLU A 45 2.71 10.95 -6.82
N TRP A 46 3.07 10.82 -8.10
CA TRP A 46 3.71 9.60 -8.59
C TRP A 46 5.10 9.43 -7.99
N ILE A 47 5.42 8.23 -7.50
CA ILE A 47 6.81 7.83 -7.21
C ILE A 47 7.43 7.24 -8.46
N ASP A 48 6.77 6.21 -9.00
CA ASP A 48 7.10 5.63 -10.30
C ASP A 48 5.88 4.92 -10.88
N PHE A 49 5.67 5.10 -12.19
CA PHE A 49 4.66 4.41 -12.99
C PHE A 49 5.27 3.83 -14.28
N SER A 50 6.61 3.88 -14.41
CA SER A 50 7.32 3.54 -15.64
C SER A 50 7.90 2.12 -15.66
N ASP A 51 7.98 1.42 -14.51
CA ASP A 51 8.42 0.02 -14.42
C ASP A 51 7.37 -0.99 -14.94
N SER A 52 7.05 -0.85 -16.23
CA SER A 52 6.16 -1.73 -16.98
C SER A 52 6.71 -3.15 -17.09
N ALA A 53 8.04 -3.31 -17.12
CA ALA A 53 8.70 -4.61 -17.19
C ALA A 53 8.48 -5.42 -15.90
N ALA A 54 8.43 -4.77 -14.73
CA ALA A 54 8.04 -5.41 -13.49
C ALA A 54 6.54 -5.34 -13.18
N SER A 55 5.79 -4.52 -13.94
CA SER A 55 4.38 -4.19 -13.68
C SER A 55 4.17 -3.70 -12.25
N ILE A 56 5.00 -2.74 -11.86
CA ILE A 56 4.94 -2.10 -10.55
C ILE A 56 4.53 -0.64 -10.72
N ILE A 57 3.61 -0.20 -9.87
CA ILE A 57 3.24 1.21 -9.76
C ILE A 57 3.34 1.63 -8.29
N SER A 58 3.78 2.87 -8.07
CA SER A 58 3.92 3.44 -6.74
C SER A 58 3.61 4.93 -6.72
N PHE A 59 2.90 5.37 -5.69
CA PHE A 59 2.51 6.76 -5.53
C PHE A 59 2.30 7.15 -4.06
N TYR A 60 2.38 8.44 -3.80
CA TYR A 60 1.97 9.07 -2.57
C TYR A 60 0.49 9.41 -2.57
N ARG A 61 -0.10 9.31 -1.38
CA ARG A 61 -1.31 10.00 -0.97
C ARG A 61 -0.96 10.92 0.19
N HIS A 62 -1.16 12.21 -0.02
CA HIS A 62 -0.93 13.22 0.99
C HIS A 62 -2.19 13.43 1.83
N THR A 63 -2.01 13.94 3.05
CA THR A 63 -3.10 14.29 3.95
C THR A 63 -2.96 15.75 4.40
N PRO A 64 -4.05 16.41 4.85
CA PRO A 64 -3.99 17.80 5.32
C PRO A 64 -3.08 17.99 6.54
N ASN A 65 -2.94 16.97 7.40
CA ASN A 65 -2.05 17.01 8.56
C ASN A 65 -0.56 16.81 8.19
N GLY A 66 -0.29 16.51 6.92
CA GLY A 66 1.04 16.35 6.35
C GLY A 66 1.72 15.00 6.62
N SER A 67 0.98 14.01 7.10
CA SER A 67 1.38 12.61 7.00
C SER A 67 1.26 12.16 5.55
N ASP A 68 2.18 11.31 5.12
CA ASP A 68 2.20 10.76 3.76
C ASP A 68 1.96 9.27 3.79
N TYR A 69 1.11 8.79 2.88
CA TYR A 69 0.91 7.38 2.63
C TYR A 69 1.54 6.99 1.29
N ILE A 70 2.25 5.88 1.24
CA ILE A 70 2.82 5.34 0.01
C ILE A 70 2.10 4.05 -0.32
N ALA A 71 1.47 3.97 -1.48
CA ALA A 71 0.93 2.72 -2.01
C ALA A 71 1.87 2.17 -3.09
N VAL A 72 2.18 0.87 -3.00
CA VAL A 72 2.99 0.15 -3.98
C VAL A 72 2.26 -1.12 -4.40
N PHE A 73 2.07 -1.29 -5.69
CA PHE A 73 1.37 -2.44 -6.26
C PHE A 73 2.36 -3.30 -7.04
N ASN A 74 2.40 -4.60 -6.76
CA ASN A 74 2.99 -5.61 -7.63
C ASN A 74 1.87 -6.32 -8.39
N LEU A 75 1.74 -6.04 -9.68
CA LEU A 75 0.66 -6.55 -10.51
C LEU A 75 1.03 -7.90 -11.20
N THR A 76 2.05 -8.59 -10.69
CA THR A 76 2.49 -9.90 -11.19
C THR A 76 2.53 -10.94 -10.06
N PRO A 77 2.44 -12.24 -10.37
CA PRO A 77 2.61 -13.30 -9.36
C PRO A 77 4.07 -13.50 -8.93
N VAL A 78 5.02 -12.69 -9.44
CA VAL A 78 6.44 -12.82 -9.11
C VAL A 78 6.74 -11.88 -7.94
N PRO A 79 7.08 -12.40 -6.73
CA PRO A 79 7.45 -11.55 -5.61
C PRO A 79 8.75 -10.80 -5.90
N ARG A 80 8.90 -9.60 -5.32
CA ARG A 80 10.12 -8.78 -5.47
C ARG A 80 10.71 -8.50 -4.11
N THR A 81 11.93 -8.96 -3.87
CA THR A 81 12.70 -8.63 -2.67
C THR A 81 13.75 -7.57 -3.02
N GLY A 82 14.06 -6.70 -2.07
CA GLY A 82 15.04 -5.64 -2.29
C GLY A 82 14.56 -4.53 -3.25
N TYR A 83 13.24 -4.43 -3.50
CA TYR A 83 12.69 -3.44 -4.41
C TYR A 83 12.80 -2.04 -3.80
N ARG A 84 13.44 -1.11 -4.51
CA ARG A 84 13.77 0.20 -3.97
C ARG A 84 12.82 1.26 -4.49
N ILE A 85 12.31 2.11 -3.60
CA ILE A 85 11.56 3.29 -4.00
C ILE A 85 12.10 4.55 -3.33
N GLY A 86 12.21 5.64 -4.09
CA GLY A 86 12.61 6.96 -3.60
C GLY A 86 11.57 7.55 -2.65
N VAL A 87 12.01 8.15 -1.55
CA VAL A 87 11.14 8.78 -0.58
C VAL A 87 11.57 10.18 -0.14
N HIS A 88 10.60 11.02 0.23
CA HIS A 88 10.84 12.42 0.63
C HIS A 88 11.57 12.52 1.98
N SER A 89 11.08 11.76 2.96
CA SER A 89 11.44 11.94 4.37
C SER A 89 12.35 10.81 4.88
N ALA A 90 13.18 11.14 5.86
CA ALA A 90 13.85 10.13 6.67
C ALA A 90 12.86 9.49 7.66
N GLY A 91 13.30 8.44 8.35
CA GLY A 91 12.54 7.80 9.42
C GLY A 91 11.90 6.49 9.01
N THR A 92 10.95 6.05 9.82
CA THR A 92 10.29 4.74 9.69
C THR A 92 8.95 4.88 8.98
N TYR A 93 8.78 4.06 7.97
CA TYR A 93 7.58 3.88 7.18
C TYR A 93 6.86 2.64 7.70
N ARG A 94 5.73 2.83 8.39
CA ARG A 94 4.96 1.73 8.99
C ARG A 94 4.10 1.07 7.93
N GLU A 95 4.18 -0.25 7.79
CA GLU A 95 3.29 -1.01 6.89
C GLU A 95 1.89 -1.04 7.53
N VAL A 96 0.96 -0.24 6.98
CA VAL A 96 -0.40 -0.08 7.51
C VAL A 96 -1.43 -0.96 6.80
N LEU A 97 -1.12 -1.40 5.58
CA LEU A 97 -1.92 -2.40 4.85
C LEU A 97 -0.99 -3.26 4.03
N ASN A 98 -1.23 -4.57 4.04
CA ASN A 98 -0.62 -5.52 3.13
C ASN A 98 -1.71 -6.51 2.69
N THR A 99 -2.11 -6.41 1.42
CA THR A 99 -3.20 -7.25 0.87
C THR A 99 -2.83 -8.74 0.77
N ASP A 100 -1.55 -9.10 0.87
CA ASP A 100 -1.07 -10.48 0.95
C ASP A 100 -1.04 -11.04 2.39
N ALA A 101 -1.44 -10.27 3.40
CA ALA A 101 -1.48 -10.76 4.76
C ALA A 101 -2.38 -12.01 4.91
N ALA A 102 -1.98 -12.96 5.77
CA ALA A 102 -2.71 -14.22 5.98
C ALA A 102 -4.17 -14.00 6.44
N ILE A 103 -4.43 -12.89 7.13
CA ILE A 103 -5.78 -12.50 7.58
C ILE A 103 -6.73 -12.18 6.41
N TYR A 104 -6.19 -11.85 5.23
CA TYR A 104 -6.92 -11.66 3.99
C TYR A 104 -6.83 -12.87 3.04
N GLY A 105 -6.10 -13.90 3.44
CA GLY A 105 -5.92 -15.13 2.67
C GLY A 105 -4.71 -15.15 1.73
N GLY A 106 -3.78 -14.19 1.85
CA GLY A 106 -2.54 -14.19 1.09
C GLY A 106 -1.43 -15.06 1.70
N SER A 107 -0.24 -14.99 1.11
CA SER A 107 0.95 -15.78 1.49
C SER A 107 1.68 -15.27 2.73
N ASN A 108 1.28 -14.11 3.24
CA ASN A 108 1.86 -13.42 4.39
C ASN A 108 3.30 -12.95 4.19
N MET A 109 3.69 -12.72 2.94
CA MET A 109 4.95 -12.05 2.61
C MET A 109 4.79 -10.55 2.87
N GLY A 110 5.85 -9.87 3.31
CA GLY A 110 5.76 -8.45 3.62
C GLY A 110 7.02 -7.90 4.27
N ASN A 111 6.84 -6.78 4.98
CA ASN A 111 7.94 -5.97 5.50
C ASN A 111 8.01 -5.99 7.02
N PHE A 112 7.39 -6.99 7.65
CA PHE A 112 7.41 -7.24 9.10
C PHE A 112 7.03 -6.01 9.94
N GLY A 113 6.07 -5.20 9.43
CA GLY A 113 5.51 -4.04 10.13
C GLY A 113 6.06 -2.69 9.70
N GLY A 114 7.16 -2.64 8.95
CA GLY A 114 7.68 -1.39 8.40
C GLY A 114 9.13 -1.42 7.97
N VAL A 115 9.59 -0.33 7.36
CA VAL A 115 10.94 -0.17 6.84
C VAL A 115 11.49 1.21 7.21
N THR A 116 12.81 1.35 7.25
CA THR A 116 13.47 2.63 7.56
C THR A 116 14.12 3.20 6.30
N ALA A 117 13.93 4.48 6.06
CA ALA A 117 14.57 5.17 4.94
C ALA A 117 16.09 5.28 5.13
N ILE A 118 16.82 5.13 4.04
CA ILE A 118 18.28 5.24 3.96
C ILE A 118 18.70 6.34 2.99
N GLU A 119 19.87 6.93 3.21
CA GLU A 119 20.49 7.94 2.33
C GLU A 119 21.08 7.29 1.09
N SER A 120 20.20 6.91 0.18
CA SER A 120 20.57 6.26 -1.06
C SER A 120 19.56 6.69 -2.13
N PRO A 121 19.96 7.55 -3.08
CA PRO A 121 19.03 8.18 -4.00
C PRO A 121 18.29 7.19 -4.91
N SER A 122 17.02 7.44 -5.18
CA SER A 122 16.18 6.68 -6.12
C SER A 122 14.99 7.54 -6.56
N HIS A 123 14.46 7.34 -7.78
CA HIS A 123 13.28 8.05 -8.29
C HIS A 123 13.32 9.57 -8.09
N GLY A 124 14.49 10.19 -8.28
CA GLY A 124 14.69 11.63 -8.11
C GLY A 124 14.64 12.14 -6.66
N LYS A 125 14.67 11.26 -5.66
CA LYS A 125 14.74 11.59 -4.23
C LYS A 125 16.09 11.21 -3.65
N GLU A 126 16.56 11.94 -2.63
CA GLU A 126 17.85 11.68 -1.96
C GLU A 126 17.83 10.43 -1.07
N ARG A 127 16.64 10.03 -0.61
CA ARG A 127 16.42 8.90 0.27
C ARG A 127 15.58 7.84 -0.42
N SER A 128 15.68 6.60 0.06
CA SER A 128 14.82 5.51 -0.40
C SER A 128 14.52 4.52 0.72
N ILE A 129 13.46 3.74 0.52
CA ILE A 129 13.15 2.54 1.31
C ILE A 129 13.32 1.30 0.44
N VAL A 130 13.68 0.18 1.07
CA VAL A 130 13.86 -1.12 0.42
C VAL A 130 12.77 -2.05 0.88
N LEU A 131 12.01 -2.58 -0.07
CA LEU A 131 10.76 -3.28 0.15
C LEU A 131 10.84 -4.75 -0.28
N THR A 132 10.08 -5.56 0.43
CA THR A 132 9.56 -6.83 -0.09
C THR A 132 8.15 -6.59 -0.60
N LEU A 133 7.94 -6.78 -1.91
CA LEU A 133 6.63 -6.70 -2.56
C LEU A 133 6.08 -8.12 -2.77
N PRO A 134 4.98 -8.48 -2.11
CA PRO A 134 4.35 -9.78 -2.29
C PRO A 134 3.79 -9.96 -3.71
N PRO A 135 3.48 -11.20 -4.13
CA PRO A 135 2.89 -11.45 -5.45
C PRO A 135 1.44 -10.95 -5.50
N LEU A 136 1.04 -10.30 -6.60
CA LEU A 136 -0.33 -9.82 -6.82
C LEU A 136 -0.90 -9.01 -5.65
N ALA A 137 -0.10 -8.10 -5.09
CA ALA A 137 -0.44 -7.41 -3.85
C ALA A 137 -0.20 -5.90 -3.93
N CYS A 138 -1.00 -5.17 -3.17
CA CYS A 138 -0.72 -3.82 -2.72
C CYS A 138 -0.20 -3.83 -1.28
N VAL A 139 0.86 -3.05 -1.04
CA VAL A 139 1.35 -2.68 0.29
C VAL A 139 1.26 -1.18 0.46
N VAL A 140 0.80 -0.73 1.63
CA VAL A 140 0.65 0.69 1.97
C VAL A 140 1.49 1.01 3.20
N PHE A 141 2.28 2.06 3.10
CA PHE A 141 3.11 2.56 4.19
C PHE A 141 2.67 3.95 4.64
N GLU A 142 2.68 4.18 5.95
CA GLU A 142 2.51 5.49 6.56
C GLU A 142 3.89 6.05 6.96
N SER A 143 4.24 7.21 6.40
CA SER A 143 5.36 8.02 6.87
C SER A 143 4.91 8.83 8.07
N ARG A 144 5.23 8.37 9.28
CA ARG A 144 4.96 9.18 10.47
C ARG A 144 5.94 10.34 10.52
N ARG A 145 5.41 11.57 10.56
CA ARG A 145 6.26 12.71 10.92
C ARG A 145 6.77 12.50 12.35
N PRO A 146 8.08 12.70 12.61
CA PRO A 146 8.53 12.87 13.98
C PRO A 146 7.82 14.10 14.56
N SER A 147 7.18 13.91 15.72
CA SER A 147 6.58 14.98 16.53
C SER A 147 7.61 16.02 16.95
#